data_AF-A0A2E1EE93-F1
#
_entry.id   AF-A0A2E1EE93-F1
#
_cell.length_a   1.000
_cell.length_b   1.000
_cell.length_c   1.000
_cell.angle_alpha   90.00
_cell.angle_beta   90.00
_cell.angle_gamma   90.00
#
_symmetry.space_group_name_H-M   'P 1'
#
loop_
_entity.id
_entity.type
_entity.pdbx_description
1 polymer ?
#
loop_
_entity_poly.entity_id
_entity_poly.type
_entity_poly.pdbx_seq_one_letter_code
_entity_poly.pdbx_strand_id
1 'polypeptide(L)'
;MGDIVINSAVRSNLQTLQGTAKLMAQTQNRLATGLKVSSALDNPQSYFTAAGLNSRASDLSAIQDSMSLGVKTLNAADEGIKAIQKLVNQAKSVANQALQASATATTLDKTVEAAAIAGTATARSITIQIGTASAVTVTFDTATYATAASSAAAIEAELAGLTSASGTLSGLTVTRDGDSLSFEVASGEDLVIAGDAAATGAAGFGIATSGTQGTNGETLTSARASYASDYNDLRTQIDQLASDASFNGINLLNGDSLTVKFNEDGTSKLDITGVTYDSAGLGITETTFSDIDADIALLDSATSTLREQASTFGANLSVVQNRQDFTKNLIGVLEGGAGDLTLADTNEEAANLLALQTRQSLAQTSLSLANQAEQSVLSLIR
;
A
#
# COMPACT_ATOMS: atom_id res chain seq x y z
N MET A 1 -34.51 88.89 -7.56
CA MET A 1 -33.84 87.88 -6.71
C MET A 1 -32.57 88.53 -6.23
N GLY A 2 -32.60 89.23 -5.09
CA GLY A 2 -31.40 89.90 -4.59
C GLY A 2 -30.32 88.87 -4.30
N ASP A 3 -29.09 89.15 -4.73
CA ASP A 3 -27.93 88.35 -4.34
C ASP A 3 -27.92 88.21 -2.81
N ILE A 4 -28.12 87.00 -2.32
CA ILE A 4 -27.88 86.68 -0.92
C ILE A 4 -26.37 86.80 -0.75
N VAL A 5 -25.90 87.97 -0.31
CA VAL A 5 -24.48 88.22 -0.09
C VAL A 5 -24.07 87.41 1.14
N ILE A 6 -23.57 86.19 0.90
CA ILE A 6 -23.11 85.32 1.98
C ILE A 6 -21.89 86.00 2.64
N ASN A 7 -22.05 86.42 3.89
CA ASN A 7 -20.98 86.94 4.76
C ASN A 7 -19.77 85.97 4.77
N SER A 8 -18.56 86.51 4.84
CA SER A 8 -17.31 85.73 4.97
C SER A 8 -17.36 84.72 6.13
N ALA A 9 -18.00 85.07 7.25
CA ALA A 9 -18.18 84.17 8.39
C ALA A 9 -19.08 82.97 8.07
N VAL A 10 -20.19 83.19 7.36
CA VAL A 10 -21.11 82.13 6.92
C VAL A 10 -20.45 81.22 5.88
N ARG A 11 -19.68 81.78 4.93
CA ARG A 11 -18.89 80.99 3.95
C ARG A 11 -17.83 80.12 4.62
N SER A 12 -17.10 80.67 5.59
CA SER A 12 -16.07 79.94 6.35
C SER A 12 -16.69 78.77 7.14
N ASN A 13 -17.82 79.00 7.80
CA ASN A 13 -18.56 77.95 8.50
C ASN A 13 -19.11 76.88 7.55
N LEU A 14 -19.62 77.28 6.37
CA LEU A 14 -20.17 76.36 5.39
C LEU A 14 -19.08 75.51 4.72
N GLN A 15 -17.90 76.08 4.44
CA GLN A 15 -16.73 75.34 3.97
C GLN A 15 -16.23 74.34 5.03
N THR A 16 -16.25 74.73 6.31
CA THR A 16 -15.94 73.83 7.43
C THR A 16 -16.96 72.70 7.53
N LEU A 17 -18.26 72.99 7.33
CA LEU A 17 -19.34 72.00 7.34
C LEU A 17 -19.26 71.01 6.17
N GLN A 18 -18.87 71.49 4.99
CA GLN A 18 -18.59 70.63 3.83
C GLN A 18 -17.36 69.74 4.08
N GLY A 19 -16.33 70.29 4.72
CA GLY A 19 -15.14 69.54 5.15
C GLY A 19 -15.47 68.44 6.16
N THR A 20 -16.29 68.73 7.19
CA THR A 20 -16.77 67.71 8.14
C THR A 20 -17.63 66.66 7.48
N ALA A 21 -18.55 67.06 6.60
CA ALA A 21 -19.40 66.11 5.89
C ALA A 21 -18.59 65.16 5.00
N LYS A 22 -17.54 65.66 4.32
CA LYS A 22 -16.63 64.83 3.53
C LYS A 22 -15.84 63.84 4.39
N LEU A 23 -15.27 64.30 5.50
CA LEU A 23 -14.54 63.44 6.44
C LEU A 23 -15.46 62.38 7.06
N MET A 24 -16.69 62.76 7.41
CA MET A 24 -17.68 61.83 7.95
C MET A 24 -18.06 60.75 6.94
N ALA A 25 -18.26 61.12 5.66
CA ALA A 25 -18.51 60.16 4.58
C ALA A 25 -17.32 59.20 4.36
N GLN A 26 -16.09 59.70 4.47
CA GLN A 26 -14.88 58.87 4.38
C GLN A 26 -14.78 57.89 5.55
N THR A 27 -14.92 58.34 6.80
CA THR A 27 -14.90 57.44 7.97
C THR A 27 -16.04 56.44 7.94
N GLN A 28 -17.23 56.81 7.46
CA GLN A 28 -18.32 55.85 7.25
C GLN A 28 -17.97 54.80 6.19
N ASN A 29 -17.32 55.18 5.08
CA ASN A 29 -16.86 54.24 4.08
C ASN A 29 -15.80 53.28 4.65
N ARG A 30 -14.84 53.79 5.42
CA ARG A 30 -13.82 52.97 6.09
C ARG A 30 -14.42 52.03 7.12
N LEU A 31 -15.39 52.46 7.91
CA LEU A 31 -16.08 51.62 8.87
C LEU A 31 -16.95 50.55 8.19
N ALA A 32 -17.57 50.89 7.06
CA ALA A 32 -18.39 49.96 6.30
C ALA A 32 -17.56 48.90 5.55
N THR A 33 -16.39 49.27 5.04
CA THR A 33 -15.49 48.37 4.31
C THR A 33 -14.47 47.66 5.20
N GLY A 34 -14.21 48.19 6.41
CA GLY A 34 -13.10 47.78 7.27
C GLY A 34 -11.72 48.19 6.75
N LEU A 35 -11.65 48.96 5.66
CA LEU A 35 -10.41 49.29 4.96
C LEU A 35 -10.12 50.78 5.04
N LYS A 36 -8.90 51.14 5.45
CA LYS A 36 -8.38 52.53 5.37
C LYS A 36 -8.01 52.92 3.93
N VAL A 37 -7.66 51.93 3.11
CA VAL A 37 -7.40 52.05 1.66
C VAL A 37 -8.29 51.05 0.93
N SER A 38 -9.41 51.51 0.38
CA SER A 38 -10.37 50.66 -0.33
C SER A 38 -10.21 50.74 -1.85
N SER A 39 -9.58 51.81 -2.35
CA SER A 39 -9.34 52.03 -3.77
C SER A 39 -7.94 52.58 -4.04
N ALA A 40 -7.49 52.48 -5.30
CA ALA A 40 -6.26 53.11 -5.75
C ALA A 40 -6.28 54.65 -5.59
N LEU A 41 -7.45 55.28 -5.44
CA LEU A 41 -7.57 56.72 -5.20
C LEU A 41 -7.21 57.11 -3.76
N ASP A 42 -7.31 56.19 -2.80
CA ASP A 42 -6.99 56.47 -1.41
C ASP A 42 -5.48 56.45 -1.16
N ASN A 43 -4.81 55.41 -1.68
CA ASN A 43 -3.36 55.29 -1.72
C ASN A 43 -2.94 54.26 -2.78
N PRO A 44 -2.44 54.68 -3.95
CA PRO A 44 -2.06 53.77 -5.02
C PRO A 44 -1.00 52.74 -4.59
N GLN A 45 0.02 53.18 -3.84
CA GLN A 45 1.14 52.32 -3.47
C GLN A 45 0.68 51.21 -2.52
N SER A 46 -0.04 51.55 -1.45
CA SER A 46 -0.56 50.56 -0.51
C SER A 46 -1.57 49.62 -1.18
N TYR A 47 -2.46 50.16 -2.01
CA TYR A 47 -3.48 49.37 -2.71
C TYR A 47 -2.86 48.32 -3.64
N PHE A 48 -1.96 48.72 -4.55
CA PHE A 48 -1.36 47.77 -5.51
C PHE A 48 -0.37 46.81 -4.85
N THR A 49 0.35 47.23 -3.80
CA THR A 49 1.22 46.33 -3.05
C THR A 49 0.40 45.26 -2.34
N ALA A 50 -0.66 45.64 -1.62
CA ALA A 50 -1.56 44.70 -0.95
C ALA A 50 -2.25 43.76 -1.94
N ALA A 51 -2.71 44.27 -3.09
CA ALA A 51 -3.28 43.45 -4.15
C ALA A 51 -2.28 42.41 -4.69
N GLY A 52 -1.02 42.79 -4.89
CA GLY A 52 0.04 41.86 -5.30
C GLY A 52 0.34 40.78 -4.26
N LEU A 53 0.39 41.15 -2.97
CA LEU A 53 0.55 40.19 -1.87
C LEU A 53 -0.62 39.21 -1.80
N ASN A 54 -1.85 39.71 -1.94
CA ASN A 54 -3.06 38.88 -1.90
C ASN A 54 -3.18 37.96 -3.12
N SER A 55 -2.78 38.42 -4.31
CA SER A 55 -2.70 37.57 -5.51
C SER A 55 -1.72 36.42 -5.29
N ARG A 56 -0.52 36.73 -4.78
CA ARG A 56 0.48 35.71 -4.50
C ARG A 56 0.04 34.74 -3.41
N ALA A 57 -0.62 35.21 -2.36
CA ALA A 57 -1.20 34.37 -1.32
C ALA A 57 -2.22 33.37 -1.92
N SER A 58 -3.07 33.84 -2.85
CA SER A 58 -4.02 32.98 -3.57
C SER A 58 -3.31 31.94 -4.44
N ASP A 59 -2.26 32.32 -5.18
CA ASP A 59 -1.48 31.40 -6.00
C ASP A 59 -0.81 30.31 -5.15
N LEU A 60 -0.22 30.71 -4.02
CA LEU A 60 0.37 29.79 -3.04
C LEU A 60 -0.67 28.88 -2.38
N SER A 61 -1.90 29.34 -2.17
CA SER A 61 -2.99 28.52 -1.64
C SER A 61 -3.34 27.37 -2.59
N ALA A 62 -3.43 27.64 -3.90
CA ALA A 62 -3.65 26.59 -4.90
C ALA A 62 -2.51 25.55 -4.93
N ILE A 63 -1.27 26.00 -4.71
CA ILE A 63 -0.10 25.11 -4.61
C ILE A 63 -0.15 24.31 -3.30
N GLN A 64 -0.53 24.93 -2.18
CA GLN A 64 -0.69 24.25 -0.89
C GLN A 64 -1.72 23.11 -0.98
N ASP A 65 -2.82 23.32 -1.71
CA ASP A 65 -3.81 22.28 -1.97
C ASP A 65 -3.24 21.14 -2.82
N SER A 66 -2.44 21.47 -3.82
CA SER A 66 -1.72 20.48 -4.63
C SER A 66 -0.70 19.68 -3.79
N MET A 67 0.00 20.32 -2.85
CA MET A 67 0.86 19.63 -1.89
C MET A 67 0.05 18.71 -0.96
N SER A 68 -1.13 19.16 -0.51
CA SER A 68 -2.05 18.36 0.32
C SER A 68 -2.49 17.08 -0.41
N LEU A 69 -2.77 17.19 -1.72
CA LEU A 69 -3.03 16.03 -2.58
C LEU A 69 -1.81 15.11 -2.67
N GLY A 70 -0.62 15.67 -2.82
CA GLY A 70 0.64 14.91 -2.83
C GLY A 70 0.88 14.14 -1.53
N VAL A 71 0.67 14.78 -0.38
CA VAL A 71 0.72 14.14 0.95
C VAL A 71 -0.24 12.97 1.05
N LYS A 72 -1.50 13.14 0.61
CA LYS A 72 -2.50 12.05 0.65
C LYS A 72 -2.15 10.89 -0.29
N THR A 73 -1.61 11.19 -1.47
CA THR A 73 -1.15 10.17 -2.43
C THR A 73 0.01 9.36 -1.86
N LEU A 74 0.99 10.03 -1.23
CA LEU A 74 2.09 9.36 -0.53
C LEU A 74 1.61 8.51 0.64
N ASN A 75 0.64 8.99 1.42
CA ASN A 75 0.05 8.21 2.51
C ASN A 75 -0.69 6.96 2.00
N ALA A 76 -1.43 7.07 0.89
CA ALA A 76 -2.10 5.91 0.28
C ALA A 76 -1.07 4.85 -0.17
N ALA A 77 0.04 5.28 -0.78
CA ALA A 77 1.12 4.39 -1.16
C ALA A 77 1.83 3.76 0.05
N ASP A 78 2.05 4.51 1.14
CA ASP A 78 2.64 4.00 2.38
C ASP A 78 1.75 2.94 3.05
N GLU A 79 0.44 3.17 3.12
CA GLU A 79 -0.52 2.17 3.62
C GLU A 79 -0.59 0.93 2.70
N GLY A 80 -0.53 1.13 1.38
CA GLY A 80 -0.42 0.04 0.41
C GLY A 80 0.82 -0.83 0.66
N ILE A 81 2.00 -0.22 0.83
CA ILE A 81 3.24 -0.94 1.14
C ILE A 81 3.12 -1.71 2.46
N LYS A 82 2.56 -1.12 3.53
CA LYS A 82 2.35 -1.81 4.80
C LYS A 82 1.42 -3.02 4.66
N ALA A 83 0.37 -2.89 3.86
CA ALA A 83 -0.58 -3.98 3.63
C ALA A 83 0.08 -5.12 2.83
N ILE A 84 0.82 -4.79 1.76
CA ILE A 84 1.61 -5.76 0.99
C ILE A 84 2.64 -6.46 1.89
N GLN A 85 3.37 -5.72 2.74
CA GLN A 85 4.31 -6.31 3.70
C GLN A 85 3.64 -7.33 4.62
N LYS A 86 2.39 -7.10 5.06
CA LYS A 86 1.65 -8.09 5.87
C LYS A 86 1.36 -9.36 5.07
N LEU A 87 0.92 -9.23 3.82
CA LEU A 87 0.66 -10.39 2.95
C LEU A 87 1.94 -11.17 2.64
N VAL A 88 3.06 -10.48 2.37
CA VAL A 88 4.38 -11.13 2.16
C VAL A 88 4.81 -11.91 3.40
N ASN A 89 4.62 -11.36 4.60
CA ASN A 89 4.90 -12.09 5.85
C ASN A 89 3.97 -13.29 6.06
N GLN A 90 2.69 -13.18 5.67
CA GLN A 90 1.75 -14.31 5.68
C GLN A 90 2.19 -15.40 4.69
N ALA A 91 2.57 -15.03 3.46
CA ALA A 91 3.08 -15.95 2.46
C ALA A 91 4.34 -16.66 2.96
N LYS A 92 5.23 -15.95 3.65
CA LYS A 92 6.39 -16.55 4.32
C LYS A 92 5.97 -17.55 5.40
N SER A 93 4.95 -17.25 6.20
CA SER A 93 4.43 -18.19 7.20
C SER A 93 3.89 -19.47 6.54
N VAL A 94 3.14 -19.34 5.44
CA VAL A 94 2.62 -20.48 4.67
C VAL A 94 3.75 -21.31 4.08
N ALA A 95 4.77 -20.67 3.51
CA ALA A 95 5.96 -21.38 3.00
C ALA A 95 6.69 -22.16 4.11
N ASN A 96 6.82 -21.60 5.32
CA ASN A 96 7.40 -22.31 6.47
C ASN A 96 6.52 -23.49 6.97
N GLN A 97 5.19 -23.42 6.79
CA GLN A 97 4.30 -24.55 7.07
C GLN A 97 4.47 -25.65 6.02
N ALA A 98 4.57 -25.28 4.73
CA ALA A 98 4.86 -26.20 3.66
C ALA A 98 6.23 -26.89 3.81
N LEU A 99 7.22 -26.21 4.41
CA LEU A 99 8.53 -26.78 4.71
C LEU A 99 8.45 -27.91 5.74
N GLN A 100 7.52 -27.83 6.69
CA GLN A 100 7.28 -28.84 7.71
C GLN A 100 6.40 -30.00 7.22
N ALA A 101 5.73 -29.84 6.08
CA ALA A 101 4.95 -30.91 5.46
C ALA A 101 5.86 -32.05 5.03
N SER A 102 5.41 -33.28 5.26
CA SER A 102 6.14 -34.52 4.96
C SER A 102 5.23 -35.47 4.21
N ALA A 103 5.81 -36.32 3.35
CA ALA A 103 5.07 -37.41 2.74
C ALA A 103 4.64 -38.44 3.80
N THR A 104 3.54 -39.12 3.54
CA THR A 104 3.14 -40.31 4.30
C THR A 104 3.55 -41.53 3.49
N ALA A 105 4.31 -42.45 4.09
CA ALA A 105 4.81 -43.61 3.37
C ALA A 105 3.68 -44.52 2.85
N THR A 106 3.84 -45.04 1.63
CA THR A 106 2.98 -46.10 1.10
C THR A 106 3.48 -47.43 1.61
N THR A 107 2.63 -48.23 2.25
CA THR A 107 2.97 -49.58 2.71
C THR A 107 2.15 -50.64 1.99
N LEU A 108 2.81 -51.76 1.69
CA LEU A 108 2.17 -52.93 1.10
C LEU A 108 2.73 -54.20 1.74
N ASP A 109 1.91 -54.88 2.52
CA ASP A 109 2.26 -56.13 3.16
C ASP A 109 1.87 -57.32 2.27
N LYS A 110 2.80 -58.25 2.08
CA LYS A 110 2.63 -59.47 1.30
C LYS A 110 3.17 -60.67 2.06
N THR A 111 2.40 -61.76 2.10
CA THR A 111 2.86 -63.03 2.67
C THR A 111 3.30 -63.96 1.55
N VAL A 112 4.46 -64.59 1.72
CA VAL A 112 4.97 -65.60 0.79
C VAL A 112 4.25 -66.92 1.04
N GLU A 113 3.69 -67.51 -0.01
CA GLU A 113 2.93 -68.75 0.13
C GLU A 113 3.81 -70.00 0.05
N ALA A 114 3.77 -70.84 1.10
CA ALA A 114 4.55 -72.08 1.19
C ALA A 114 4.24 -73.09 0.05
N ALA A 115 3.01 -73.10 -0.46
CA ALA A 115 2.60 -73.98 -1.57
C ALA A 115 3.20 -73.55 -2.92
N ALA A 116 3.46 -72.25 -3.10
CA ALA A 116 4.06 -71.71 -4.32
C ALA A 116 5.56 -72.03 -4.40
N ILE A 117 6.24 -72.17 -3.27
CA ILE A 117 7.68 -72.45 -3.20
C ILE A 117 8.05 -73.93 -3.23
N ALA A 118 7.08 -74.83 -3.05
CA ALA A 118 7.30 -76.27 -3.06
C ALA A 118 7.65 -76.76 -4.48
N GLY A 119 8.88 -77.22 -4.72
CA GLY A 119 9.31 -77.77 -6.01
C GLY A 119 10.81 -77.63 -6.31
N THR A 120 11.20 -78.01 -7.53
CA THR A 120 12.59 -78.00 -8.03
C THR A 120 13.11 -76.57 -8.28
N ALA A 121 14.43 -76.39 -8.07
CA ALA A 121 15.24 -75.21 -8.42
C ALA A 121 14.93 -74.63 -9.81
N THR A 122 14.12 -73.58 -9.86
CA THR A 122 13.79 -72.80 -11.06
C THR A 122 14.02 -71.33 -10.79
N ALA A 123 14.37 -70.56 -11.82
CA ALA A 123 14.55 -69.12 -11.68
C ALA A 123 13.19 -68.48 -11.33
N ARG A 124 13.19 -67.54 -10.39
CA ARG A 124 11.97 -66.87 -9.93
C ARG A 124 12.09 -65.37 -10.09
N SER A 125 10.97 -64.67 -10.22
CA SER A 125 11.00 -63.21 -10.34
C SER A 125 9.92 -62.49 -9.52
N ILE A 126 10.25 -61.27 -9.12
CA ILE A 126 9.32 -60.28 -8.55
C ILE A 126 9.42 -59.02 -9.40
N THR A 127 8.28 -58.44 -9.76
CA THR A 127 8.21 -57.15 -10.44
C THR A 127 7.70 -56.08 -9.48
N ILE A 128 8.41 -54.95 -9.43
CA ILE A 128 8.11 -53.83 -8.53
C ILE A 128 8.01 -52.56 -9.36
N GLN A 129 6.98 -51.77 -9.11
CA GLN A 129 6.78 -50.46 -9.71
C GLN A 129 6.45 -49.45 -8.62
N ILE A 130 7.11 -48.29 -8.68
CA ILE A 130 6.86 -47.14 -7.80
C ILE A 130 6.36 -45.98 -8.68
N GLY A 131 5.17 -45.48 -8.39
CA GLY A 131 4.48 -44.43 -9.13
C GLY A 131 4.40 -44.74 -10.63
N THR A 132 4.76 -43.75 -11.45
CA THR A 132 4.78 -43.85 -12.93
C THR A 132 6.08 -44.39 -13.50
N ALA A 133 7.03 -44.77 -12.65
CA ALA A 133 8.33 -45.23 -13.08
C ALA A 133 8.25 -46.62 -13.74
N SER A 134 9.25 -46.98 -14.56
CA SER A 134 9.25 -48.28 -15.24
C SER A 134 9.35 -49.44 -14.25
N ALA A 135 8.49 -50.45 -14.41
CA ALA A 135 8.52 -51.63 -13.56
C ALA A 135 9.88 -52.36 -13.65
N VAL A 136 10.44 -52.68 -12.49
CA VAL A 136 11.72 -53.39 -12.37
C VAL A 136 11.44 -54.85 -12.01
N THR A 137 11.89 -55.77 -12.85
CA THR A 137 11.81 -57.21 -12.59
C THR A 137 13.13 -57.69 -12.00
N VAL A 138 13.07 -58.13 -10.74
CA VAL A 138 14.18 -58.76 -10.03
C VAL A 138 14.10 -60.27 -10.23
N THR A 139 15.14 -60.86 -10.83
CA THR A 139 15.25 -62.30 -11.04
C THR A 139 16.21 -62.92 -10.03
N PHE A 140 15.75 -63.99 -9.38
CA PHE A 140 16.48 -64.74 -8.37
C PHE A 140 17.03 -66.03 -8.98
N ASP A 141 18.23 -66.42 -8.54
CA ASP A 141 18.87 -67.67 -8.97
C ASP A 141 18.01 -68.90 -8.58
N THR A 142 18.34 -70.04 -9.19
CA THR A 142 17.75 -71.38 -9.05
C THR A 142 17.94 -72.00 -7.66
N ALA A 143 17.92 -71.21 -6.59
CA ALA A 143 18.00 -71.70 -5.23
C ALA A 143 16.73 -72.49 -4.84
N THR A 144 16.91 -73.50 -3.99
CA THR A 144 15.79 -74.23 -3.38
C THR A 144 15.43 -73.60 -2.03
N TYR A 145 14.18 -73.18 -1.87
CA TYR A 145 13.67 -72.58 -0.64
C TYR A 145 12.83 -73.61 0.13
N ALA A 146 13.28 -74.01 1.32
CA ALA A 146 12.64 -75.07 2.10
C ALA A 146 11.37 -74.61 2.83
N THR A 147 11.27 -73.33 3.16
CA THR A 147 10.14 -72.69 3.88
C THR A 147 9.83 -71.30 3.32
N ALA A 148 8.61 -70.81 3.54
CA ALA A 148 8.19 -69.47 3.14
C ALA A 148 9.13 -68.39 3.71
N ALA A 149 9.53 -68.53 4.98
CA ALA A 149 10.53 -67.68 5.63
C ALA A 149 11.90 -67.69 4.91
N SER A 150 12.36 -68.84 4.42
CA SER A 150 13.65 -68.93 3.72
C SER A 150 13.64 -68.19 2.37
N SER A 151 12.51 -68.23 1.65
CA SER A 151 12.31 -67.41 0.45
C SER A 151 12.11 -65.93 0.75
N ALA A 152 11.36 -65.59 1.81
CA ALA A 152 11.19 -64.21 2.25
C ALA A 152 12.53 -63.57 2.63
N ALA A 153 13.41 -64.32 3.31
CA ALA A 153 14.76 -63.86 3.64
C ALA A 153 15.63 -63.61 2.39
N ALA A 154 15.51 -64.44 1.35
CA ALA A 154 16.22 -64.23 0.09
C ALA A 154 15.70 -63.00 -0.68
N ILE A 155 14.38 -62.77 -0.66
CA ILE A 155 13.75 -61.58 -1.25
C ILE A 155 14.25 -60.32 -0.55
N GLU A 156 14.20 -60.28 0.77
CA GLU A 156 14.69 -59.16 1.57
C GLU A 156 16.17 -58.85 1.29
N ALA A 157 17.03 -59.89 1.25
CA ALA A 157 18.46 -59.73 1.01
C ALA A 157 18.78 -59.18 -0.39
N GLU A 158 18.12 -59.69 -1.44
CA GLU A 158 18.35 -59.23 -2.82
C GLU A 158 17.80 -57.82 -3.03
N LEU A 159 16.60 -57.53 -2.52
CA LEU A 159 15.99 -56.21 -2.67
C LEU A 159 16.73 -55.15 -1.85
N ALA A 160 17.26 -55.47 -0.67
CA ALA A 160 18.10 -54.54 0.09
C ALA A 160 19.35 -54.08 -0.69
N GLY A 161 19.89 -54.94 -1.56
CA GLY A 161 20.99 -54.59 -2.46
C GLY A 161 20.57 -53.64 -3.60
N LEU A 162 19.31 -53.69 -4.03
CA LEU A 162 18.76 -52.86 -5.10
C LEU A 162 18.17 -51.53 -4.60
N THR A 163 17.66 -51.49 -3.37
CA THR A 163 17.07 -50.27 -2.78
C THR A 163 18.11 -49.25 -2.33
N SER A 164 19.36 -49.68 -2.13
CA SER A 164 20.50 -48.84 -1.77
C SER A 164 21.24 -48.27 -2.99
N ALA A 165 20.90 -48.70 -4.21
CA ALA A 165 21.45 -48.20 -5.46
C ALA A 165 20.61 -47.04 -6.01
N SER A 166 21.26 -45.97 -6.49
CA SER A 166 20.57 -44.88 -7.20
C SER A 166 19.87 -45.43 -8.45
N GLY A 167 18.54 -45.48 -8.46
CA GLY A 167 17.75 -46.08 -9.53
C GLY A 167 16.25 -46.02 -9.29
N THR A 168 15.48 -46.68 -10.14
CA THR A 168 14.00 -46.65 -10.17
C THR A 168 13.31 -47.17 -8.90
N LEU A 169 14.03 -47.91 -8.05
CA LEU A 169 13.54 -48.45 -6.77
C LEU A 169 14.11 -47.69 -5.55
N SER A 170 14.78 -46.56 -5.76
CA SER A 170 15.33 -45.73 -4.68
C SER A 170 14.21 -45.27 -3.73
N GLY A 171 14.40 -45.45 -2.42
CA GLY A 171 13.42 -45.08 -1.39
C GLY A 171 12.40 -46.17 -1.04
N LEU A 172 12.46 -47.33 -1.68
CA LEU A 172 11.78 -48.55 -1.23
C LEU A 172 12.56 -49.19 -0.08
N THR A 173 11.87 -49.56 0.99
CA THR A 173 12.40 -50.37 2.09
C THR A 173 11.62 -51.67 2.14
N VAL A 174 12.31 -52.79 2.34
CA VAL A 174 11.68 -54.10 2.51
C VAL A 174 12.08 -54.62 3.88
N THR A 175 11.09 -54.98 4.69
CA THR A 175 11.30 -55.59 6.00
C THR A 175 10.56 -56.91 6.08
N ARG A 176 11.12 -57.87 6.80
CA ARG A 176 10.53 -59.21 6.95
C ARG A 176 10.07 -59.47 8.38
N ASP A 177 8.87 -60.03 8.51
CA ASP A 177 8.37 -60.64 9.75
C ASP A 177 7.91 -62.07 9.47
N GLY A 178 8.76 -63.06 9.79
CA GLY A 178 8.51 -64.47 9.48
C GLY A 178 8.39 -64.73 7.98
N ASP A 179 7.18 -65.12 7.56
CA ASP A 179 6.80 -65.41 6.16
C ASP A 179 6.22 -64.17 5.44
N SER A 180 6.03 -63.06 6.16
CA SER A 180 5.49 -61.80 5.64
C SER A 180 6.62 -60.82 5.30
N LEU A 181 6.40 -60.07 4.22
CA LEU A 181 7.26 -58.99 3.74
C LEU A 181 6.43 -57.71 3.74
N SER A 182 6.94 -56.67 4.39
CA SER A 182 6.40 -55.32 4.32
C SER A 182 7.28 -54.48 3.41
N PHE A 183 6.65 -53.90 2.39
CA PHE A 183 7.29 -53.00 1.45
C PHE A 183 6.82 -51.58 1.75
N GLU A 184 7.75 -50.67 1.97
CA GLU A 184 7.48 -49.29 2.31
C GLU A 184 8.16 -48.34 1.33
N VAL A 185 7.42 -47.37 0.79
CA VAL A 185 7.96 -46.30 -0.04
C VAL A 185 7.77 -44.98 0.71
N ALA A 186 8.87 -44.41 1.22
CA ALA A 186 8.85 -43.20 2.05
C ALA A 186 8.35 -41.95 1.30
N SER A 187 8.42 -41.94 -0.04
CA SER A 187 7.93 -40.82 -0.85
C SER A 187 6.41 -40.73 -0.91
N GLY A 188 5.68 -41.76 -0.45
CA GLY A 188 4.22 -41.83 -0.56
C GLY A 188 3.70 -42.11 -1.97
N GLU A 189 4.60 -42.41 -2.91
CA GLU A 189 4.22 -42.80 -4.27
C GLU A 189 3.53 -44.18 -4.28
N ASP A 190 2.70 -44.42 -5.29
CA ASP A 190 1.97 -45.67 -5.45
C ASP A 190 2.94 -46.85 -5.57
N LEU A 191 2.69 -47.92 -4.82
CA LEU A 191 3.52 -49.12 -4.84
C LEU A 191 2.73 -50.30 -5.40
N VAL A 192 3.27 -50.90 -6.47
CA VAL A 192 2.74 -52.12 -7.09
C VAL A 192 3.78 -53.21 -7.04
N ILE A 193 3.39 -54.37 -6.52
CA ILE A 193 4.22 -55.56 -6.44
C ILE A 193 3.47 -56.71 -7.10
N ALA A 194 4.15 -57.42 -7.99
CA ALA A 194 3.63 -58.60 -8.67
C ALA A 194 4.65 -59.76 -8.62
N GLY A 195 4.16 -60.96 -8.29
CA GLY A 195 4.85 -62.23 -8.51
C GLY A 195 3.91 -63.20 -9.22
N ASP A 196 4.44 -64.12 -10.02
CA ASP A 196 3.62 -65.17 -10.63
C ASP A 196 2.87 -66.02 -9.58
N ALA A 197 1.70 -66.54 -9.96
CA ALA A 197 0.67 -67.08 -9.07
C ALA A 197 1.12 -68.30 -8.26
N ALA A 198 0.39 -68.57 -7.19
CA ALA A 198 0.47 -69.78 -6.37
C ALA A 198 -0.01 -71.05 -7.12
N ALA A 199 0.68 -71.43 -8.19
CA ALA A 199 0.64 -72.78 -8.73
C ALA A 199 1.95 -73.49 -8.37
N THR A 200 1.88 -74.77 -8.00
CA THR A 200 3.06 -75.61 -7.75
C THR A 200 3.97 -75.58 -8.98
N GLY A 201 5.19 -75.04 -8.84
CA GLY A 201 6.15 -74.89 -9.94
C GLY A 201 6.07 -73.58 -10.74
N ALA A 202 5.34 -72.57 -10.27
CA ALA A 202 5.32 -71.24 -10.89
C ALA A 202 6.66 -70.48 -10.73
N ALA A 203 6.97 -69.59 -11.68
CA ALA A 203 8.19 -68.77 -11.72
C ALA A 203 8.17 -67.56 -10.74
N GLY A 204 7.27 -67.54 -9.75
CA GLY A 204 7.11 -66.44 -8.78
C GLY A 204 6.96 -66.97 -7.36
N PHE A 205 7.11 -66.12 -6.35
CA PHE A 205 7.08 -66.53 -4.92
C PHE A 205 5.67 -66.69 -4.33
N GLY A 206 4.62 -66.77 -5.15
CA GLY A 206 3.24 -66.86 -4.66
C GLY A 206 2.71 -65.57 -4.05
N ILE A 207 3.36 -64.43 -4.32
CA ILE A 207 2.85 -63.10 -4.01
C ILE A 207 1.77 -62.79 -5.08
N ALA A 208 0.49 -62.91 -4.73
CA ALA A 208 -0.67 -62.91 -5.66
C ALA A 208 -0.55 -61.98 -6.90
N THR A 209 -1.02 -62.48 -8.05
CA THR A 209 -0.71 -62.03 -9.43
C THR A 209 -1.34 -60.75 -9.93
N SER A 210 -2.39 -60.24 -9.29
CA SER A 210 -3.04 -59.01 -9.77
C SER A 210 -2.50 -57.84 -8.98
N GLY A 211 -1.77 -56.93 -9.65
CA GLY A 211 -1.15 -55.71 -9.11
C GLY A 211 -1.96 -55.07 -7.99
N THR A 212 -1.72 -55.55 -6.78
CA THR A 212 -2.40 -55.04 -5.60
C THR A 212 -1.67 -53.76 -5.30
N GLN A 213 -2.31 -52.64 -5.59
CA GLN A 213 -1.83 -51.35 -5.10
C GLN A 213 -1.87 -51.39 -3.58
N GLY A 214 -0.82 -50.90 -2.93
CA GLY A 214 -0.88 -50.59 -1.50
C GLY A 214 -2.01 -49.61 -1.19
N THR A 215 -2.27 -49.40 0.10
CA THR A 215 -3.01 -48.20 0.48
C THR A 215 -2.07 -47.03 0.20
N ASN A 216 -2.31 -46.29 -0.87
CA ASN A 216 -1.43 -45.21 -1.29
C ASN A 216 -1.25 -44.21 -0.14
N GLY A 217 0.01 -43.89 0.15
CA GLY A 217 0.37 -42.79 1.01
C GLY A 217 0.10 -41.44 0.35
N GLU A 218 0.37 -40.36 1.08
CA GLU A 218 0.31 -39.01 0.52
C GLU A 218 1.70 -38.59 0.07
N THR A 219 1.83 -38.20 -1.21
CA THR A 219 3.10 -37.70 -1.75
C THR A 219 3.46 -36.35 -1.13
N LEU A 220 4.75 -36.00 -1.12
CA LEU A 220 5.20 -34.70 -0.61
C LEU A 220 4.59 -33.53 -1.39
N THR A 221 4.42 -33.68 -2.71
CA THR A 221 3.78 -32.69 -3.58
C THR A 221 2.31 -32.50 -3.23
N SER A 222 1.59 -33.60 -2.97
CA SER A 222 0.19 -33.57 -2.54
C SER A 222 0.05 -32.89 -1.17
N ALA A 223 0.90 -33.23 -0.20
CA ALA A 223 0.92 -32.62 1.13
C ALA A 223 1.18 -31.11 1.10
N ARG A 224 1.91 -30.63 0.08
CA ARG A 224 2.23 -29.21 -0.12
C ARG A 224 1.22 -28.47 -0.99
N ALA A 225 0.32 -29.16 -1.69
CA ALA A 225 -0.55 -28.57 -2.69
C ALA A 225 -1.49 -27.49 -2.12
N SER A 226 -2.08 -27.74 -0.95
CA SER A 226 -2.96 -26.75 -0.29
C SER A 226 -2.18 -25.49 0.09
N TYR A 227 -0.99 -25.64 0.68
CA TYR A 227 -0.15 -24.51 1.04
C TYR A 227 0.31 -23.73 -0.19
N ALA A 228 0.65 -24.41 -1.29
CA ALA A 228 1.03 -23.77 -2.54
C ALA A 228 -0.13 -22.93 -3.11
N SER A 229 -1.36 -23.45 -3.03
CA SER A 229 -2.56 -22.68 -3.38
C SER A 229 -2.71 -21.44 -2.50
N ASP A 230 -2.63 -21.58 -1.18
CA ASP A 230 -2.75 -20.46 -0.24
C ASP A 230 -1.67 -19.39 -0.50
N TYR A 231 -0.45 -19.81 -0.82
CA TYR A 231 0.65 -18.92 -1.19
C TYR A 231 0.34 -18.14 -2.48
N ASN A 232 -0.13 -18.82 -3.52
CA ASN A 232 -0.45 -18.20 -4.81
C ASN A 232 -1.69 -17.29 -4.72
N ASP A 233 -2.64 -17.60 -3.84
CA ASP A 233 -3.77 -16.74 -3.52
C ASP A 233 -3.31 -15.45 -2.81
N LEU A 234 -2.40 -15.57 -1.83
CA LEU A 234 -1.78 -14.40 -1.19
C LEU A 234 -0.99 -13.55 -2.19
N ARG A 235 -0.31 -14.19 -3.15
CA ARG A 235 0.39 -13.54 -4.26
C ARG A 235 -0.58 -12.70 -5.11
N THR A 236 -1.75 -13.25 -5.40
CA THR A 236 -2.83 -12.54 -6.13
C THR A 236 -3.40 -11.38 -5.31
N GLN A 237 -3.56 -11.56 -4.00
CA GLN A 237 -3.99 -10.46 -3.11
C GLN A 237 -2.96 -9.32 -3.05
N ILE A 238 -1.65 -9.64 -3.12
CA ILE A 238 -0.59 -8.62 -3.25
C ILE A 238 -0.79 -7.80 -4.52
N ASP A 239 -1.04 -8.45 -5.66
CA ASP A 239 -1.30 -7.77 -6.94
C ASP A 239 -2.51 -6.83 -6.85
N GLN A 240 -3.59 -7.31 -6.23
CA GLN A 240 -4.81 -6.53 -6.02
C GLN A 240 -4.57 -5.31 -5.14
N LEU A 241 -3.88 -5.48 -4.00
CA LEU A 241 -3.55 -4.36 -3.11
C LEU A 241 -2.62 -3.33 -3.78
N ALA A 242 -1.64 -3.78 -4.56
CA ALA A 242 -0.77 -2.90 -5.32
C ALA A 242 -1.58 -2.06 -6.31
N SER A 243 -2.57 -2.65 -6.99
CA SER A 243 -3.50 -1.94 -7.88
C SER A 243 -4.47 -1.00 -7.15
N ASP A 244 -4.93 -1.37 -5.96
CA ASP A 244 -5.95 -0.62 -5.21
C ASP A 244 -5.39 0.58 -4.44
N ALA A 245 -4.07 0.66 -4.22
CA ALA A 245 -3.38 1.74 -3.50
C ALA A 245 -3.38 3.11 -4.21
N SER A 246 -4.29 3.31 -5.17
CA SER A 246 -4.45 4.55 -5.92
C SER A 246 -5.12 5.64 -5.08
N PHE A 247 -4.71 6.89 -5.30
CA PHE A 247 -5.39 8.06 -4.77
C PHE A 247 -5.52 9.12 -5.86
N ASN A 248 -6.74 9.62 -6.07
CA ASN A 248 -7.05 10.63 -7.08
C ASN A 248 -6.50 10.28 -8.49
N GLY A 249 -6.53 9.00 -8.85
CA GLY A 249 -6.09 8.50 -10.16
C GLY A 249 -4.58 8.32 -10.33
N ILE A 250 -3.79 8.46 -9.25
CA ILE A 250 -2.35 8.18 -9.25
C ILE A 250 -2.08 6.98 -8.35
N ASN A 251 -1.35 5.99 -8.86
CA ASN A 251 -0.89 4.84 -8.08
C ASN A 251 0.64 4.69 -8.13
N LEU A 252 1.31 5.10 -7.05
CA LEU A 252 2.77 5.04 -6.92
C LEU A 252 3.33 3.61 -6.79
N LEU A 253 2.47 2.60 -6.57
CA LEU A 253 2.83 1.18 -6.46
C LEU A 253 2.57 0.39 -7.75
N ASN A 254 1.95 1.03 -8.75
CA ASN A 254 1.65 0.44 -10.05
C ASN A 254 2.31 1.24 -11.21
N GLY A 255 3.42 1.93 -10.91
CA GLY A 255 4.25 2.63 -11.90
C GLY A 255 3.91 4.10 -12.18
N ASP A 256 2.81 4.65 -11.65
CA ASP A 256 2.50 6.07 -11.86
C ASP A 256 3.46 6.98 -11.09
N SER A 257 3.79 8.13 -11.65
CA SER A 257 4.63 9.13 -11.00
C SER A 257 3.84 10.35 -10.56
N LEU A 258 4.30 11.00 -9.50
CA LEU A 258 3.69 12.20 -8.94
C LEU A 258 4.71 13.34 -8.91
N THR A 259 4.36 14.48 -9.51
CA THR A 259 5.11 15.73 -9.36
C THR A 259 4.39 16.65 -8.40
N VAL A 260 5.05 17.02 -7.30
CA VAL A 260 4.56 18.03 -6.36
C VAL A 260 5.34 19.32 -6.58
N LYS A 261 4.65 20.38 -7.01
CA LYS A 261 5.25 21.71 -7.15
C LYS A 261 5.23 22.44 -5.81
N PHE A 262 6.29 23.21 -5.54
CA PHE A 262 6.45 23.99 -4.32
C PHE A 262 6.28 25.50 -4.52
N ASN A 263 6.27 25.97 -5.77
CA ASN A 263 6.15 27.37 -6.13
C ASN A 263 5.37 27.57 -7.44
N GLU A 264 5.04 28.83 -7.69
CA GLU A 264 4.14 29.32 -8.74
C GLU A 264 4.72 29.08 -10.15
N ASP A 265 6.05 29.14 -10.30
CA ASP A 265 6.75 28.92 -11.56
C ASP A 265 7.12 27.44 -11.83
N GLY A 266 6.93 26.56 -10.84
CA GLY A 266 7.27 25.14 -10.92
C GLY A 266 8.76 24.81 -10.97
N THR A 267 9.64 25.79 -10.73
CA THR A 267 11.10 25.58 -10.66
C THR A 267 11.51 24.81 -9.40
N SER A 268 10.75 24.98 -8.32
CA SER A 268 10.90 24.20 -7.08
C SER A 268 9.84 23.11 -7.07
N LYS A 269 10.26 21.85 -7.17
CA LYS A 269 9.37 20.69 -7.21
C LYS A 269 10.05 19.44 -6.65
N LEU A 270 9.23 18.45 -6.31
CA LEU A 270 9.65 17.09 -6.02
C LEU A 270 8.96 16.15 -7.00
N ASP A 271 9.77 15.41 -7.75
CA ASP A 271 9.30 14.35 -8.64
C ASP A 271 9.45 13.02 -7.90
N ILE A 272 8.33 12.34 -7.65
CA ILE A 272 8.25 11.05 -6.99
C ILE A 272 8.00 10.01 -8.08
N THR A 273 8.99 9.16 -8.31
CA THR A 273 8.89 8.08 -9.29
C THR A 273 8.07 6.93 -8.73
N GLY A 274 7.09 6.48 -9.50
CA GLY A 274 6.37 5.24 -9.21
C GLY A 274 7.27 4.02 -9.31
N VAL A 275 6.89 2.99 -8.57
CA VAL A 275 7.46 1.65 -8.64
C VAL A 275 6.34 0.67 -8.96
N THR A 276 6.67 -0.50 -9.48
CA THR A 276 5.73 -1.61 -9.68
C THR A 276 6.00 -2.66 -8.62
N TYR A 277 5.17 -2.71 -7.58
CA TYR A 277 5.27 -3.68 -6.48
C TYR A 277 4.08 -4.62 -6.43
N ASP A 278 3.64 -5.05 -7.60
CA ASP A 278 2.96 -6.31 -7.75
C ASP A 278 3.93 -7.47 -7.44
N SER A 279 3.40 -8.67 -7.35
CA SER A 279 4.15 -9.87 -7.09
C SER A 279 5.29 -10.10 -8.08
N ALA A 280 5.10 -9.77 -9.36
CA ALA A 280 6.13 -9.87 -10.39
C ALA A 280 7.27 -8.86 -10.16
N GLY A 281 6.93 -7.61 -9.88
CA GLY A 281 7.89 -6.53 -9.61
C GLY A 281 8.64 -6.71 -8.29
N LEU A 282 8.06 -7.43 -7.33
CA LEU A 282 8.72 -7.87 -6.10
C LEU A 282 9.53 -9.17 -6.25
N GLY A 283 9.47 -9.82 -7.42
CA GLY A 283 10.17 -11.09 -7.68
C GLY A 283 9.54 -12.31 -6.98
N ILE A 284 8.29 -12.21 -6.53
CA ILE A 284 7.53 -13.30 -5.92
C ILE A 284 6.88 -14.10 -7.05
N THR A 285 7.44 -15.28 -7.36
CA THR A 285 6.92 -16.14 -8.42
C THR A 285 5.86 -17.11 -7.92
N GLU A 286 5.02 -17.61 -8.82
CA GLU A 286 4.14 -18.75 -8.52
C GLU A 286 4.99 -19.98 -8.17
N THR A 287 4.54 -20.79 -7.22
CA THR A 287 5.28 -21.97 -6.78
C THR A 287 4.37 -23.17 -6.53
N THR A 288 4.97 -24.36 -6.65
CA THR A 288 4.43 -25.64 -6.15
C THR A 288 5.26 -26.17 -4.98
N PHE A 289 6.14 -25.34 -4.40
CA PHE A 289 7.04 -25.66 -3.30
C PHE A 289 8.00 -26.82 -3.60
N SER A 290 8.61 -26.79 -4.80
CA SER A 290 9.70 -27.70 -5.17
C SER A 290 11.02 -27.34 -4.47
N ASP A 291 11.31 -26.04 -4.34
CA ASP A 291 12.43 -25.48 -3.57
C ASP A 291 11.91 -24.34 -2.67
N ILE A 292 11.49 -24.70 -1.46
CA ILE A 292 10.85 -23.78 -0.51
C ILE A 292 11.86 -22.77 0.05
N ASP A 293 13.12 -23.15 0.20
CA ASP A 293 14.15 -22.26 0.71
C ASP A 293 14.42 -21.12 -0.29
N ALA A 294 14.40 -21.43 -1.59
CA ALA A 294 14.44 -20.40 -2.63
C ALA A 294 13.22 -19.46 -2.58
N ASP A 295 12.01 -20.00 -2.44
CA ASP A 295 10.79 -19.20 -2.32
C ASP A 295 10.81 -18.27 -1.09
N ILE A 296 11.30 -18.76 0.06
CA ILE A 296 11.46 -17.97 1.28
C ILE A 296 12.50 -16.85 1.08
N ALA A 297 13.61 -17.13 0.39
CA ALA A 297 14.63 -16.12 0.09
C ALA A 297 14.10 -14.98 -0.80
N LEU A 298 13.22 -15.29 -1.76
CA LEU A 298 12.53 -14.29 -2.57
C LEU A 298 11.62 -13.40 -1.71
N LEU A 299 10.85 -13.98 -0.79
CA LEU A 299 9.99 -13.21 0.14
C LEU A 299 10.79 -12.29 1.06
N ASP A 300 11.96 -12.72 1.53
CA ASP A 300 12.86 -11.88 2.33
C ASP A 300 13.44 -10.71 1.53
N SER A 301 13.78 -10.96 0.28
CA SER A 301 14.23 -9.92 -0.65
C SER A 301 13.11 -8.91 -0.95
N ALA A 302 11.89 -9.38 -1.20
CA ALA A 302 10.70 -8.54 -1.39
C ALA A 302 10.42 -7.67 -0.14
N THR A 303 10.50 -8.26 1.05
CA THR A 303 10.29 -7.51 2.30
C THR A 303 11.33 -6.42 2.50
N SER A 304 12.59 -6.69 2.15
CA SER A 304 13.67 -5.70 2.23
C SER A 304 13.43 -4.54 1.26
N THR A 305 13.09 -4.85 0.01
CA THR A 305 12.74 -3.86 -1.03
C THR A 305 11.58 -2.96 -0.59
N LEU A 306 10.51 -3.54 -0.03
CA LEU A 306 9.36 -2.79 0.47
C LEU A 306 9.74 -1.84 1.62
N ARG A 307 10.66 -2.24 2.51
CA ARG A 307 11.15 -1.38 3.61
C ARG A 307 11.98 -0.21 3.10
N GLU A 308 12.84 -0.45 2.11
CA GLU A 308 13.64 0.61 1.47
C GLU A 308 12.75 1.65 0.78
N GLN A 309 11.71 1.19 0.07
CA GLN A 309 10.77 2.11 -0.56
C GLN A 309 9.93 2.88 0.47
N ALA A 310 9.43 2.21 1.51
CA ALA A 310 8.70 2.90 2.58
C ALA A 310 9.55 4.00 3.22
N SER A 311 10.85 3.76 3.40
CA SER A 311 11.79 4.78 3.88
C SER A 311 11.91 5.96 2.91
N THR A 312 12.00 5.68 1.61
CA THR A 312 12.08 6.69 0.54
C THR A 312 10.80 7.54 0.48
N PHE A 313 9.63 6.90 0.50
CA PHE A 313 8.34 7.61 0.53
C PHE A 313 8.13 8.40 1.83
N GLY A 314 8.56 7.88 2.97
CA GLY A 314 8.54 8.60 4.25
C GLY A 314 9.42 9.87 4.23
N ALA A 315 10.60 9.79 3.61
CA ALA A 315 11.46 10.96 3.40
C ALA A 315 10.79 11.99 2.48
N ASN A 316 10.23 11.56 1.35
CA ASN A 316 9.50 12.42 0.43
C ASN A 316 8.29 13.09 1.10
N LEU A 317 7.52 12.34 1.88
CA LEU A 317 6.38 12.84 2.65
C LEU A 317 6.80 13.95 3.61
N SER A 318 7.89 13.73 4.35
CA SER A 318 8.44 14.72 5.28
C SER A 318 8.85 16.00 4.55
N VAL A 319 9.44 15.90 3.36
CA VAL A 319 9.79 17.08 2.54
C VAL A 319 8.53 17.85 2.12
N VAL A 320 7.51 17.15 1.61
CA VAL A 320 6.27 17.80 1.16
C VAL A 320 5.53 18.45 2.33
N GLN A 321 5.44 17.79 3.49
CA GLN A 321 4.81 18.36 4.70
C GLN A 321 5.53 19.62 5.18
N ASN A 322 6.85 19.60 5.28
CA ASN A 322 7.63 20.78 5.66
C ASN A 322 7.43 21.95 4.68
N ARG A 323 7.35 21.65 3.37
CA ARG A 323 7.06 22.66 2.35
C ARG A 323 5.64 23.19 2.43
N GLN A 324 4.66 22.32 2.71
CA GLN A 324 3.27 22.70 2.90
C GLN A 324 3.12 23.66 4.08
N ASP A 325 3.76 23.37 5.21
CA ASP A 325 3.74 24.23 6.39
C ASP A 325 4.44 25.57 6.14
N PHE A 326 5.59 25.56 5.46
CA PHE A 326 6.25 26.79 5.02
C PHE A 326 5.32 27.65 4.15
N THR A 327 4.70 27.06 3.13
CA THR A 327 3.79 27.76 2.23
C THR A 327 2.58 28.31 2.97
N LYS A 328 1.98 27.54 3.89
CA LYS A 328 0.87 27.98 4.74
C LYS A 328 1.25 29.19 5.59
N ASN A 329 2.42 29.16 6.22
CA ASN A 329 2.92 30.28 7.01
C ASN A 329 3.21 31.50 6.14
N LEU A 330 3.77 31.30 4.94
CA LEU A 330 4.04 32.37 3.98
C LEU A 330 2.74 33.04 3.51
N ILE A 331 1.68 32.27 3.24
CA ILE A 331 0.34 32.80 2.93
C ILE A 331 -0.13 33.74 4.05
N GLY A 332 -0.06 33.30 5.31
CA GLY A 332 -0.44 34.13 6.46
C GLY A 332 0.39 35.41 6.60
N VAL A 333 1.69 35.37 6.30
CA VAL A 333 2.56 36.57 6.29
C VAL A 333 2.16 37.53 5.16
N LEU A 334 1.83 37.01 3.96
CA LEU A 334 1.43 37.82 2.81
C LEU A 334 0.05 38.47 3.04
N GLU A 335 -0.93 37.72 3.54
CA GLU A 335 -2.26 38.22 3.88
C GLU A 335 -2.20 39.23 5.03
N GLY A 336 -1.42 38.95 6.08
CA GLY A 336 -1.18 39.88 7.18
C GLY A 336 -0.53 41.18 6.70
N GLY A 337 0.52 41.09 5.88
CA GLY A 337 1.19 42.26 5.30
C GLY A 337 0.29 43.06 4.36
N ALA A 338 -0.59 42.41 3.60
CA ALA A 338 -1.62 43.08 2.81
C ALA A 338 -2.62 43.81 3.73
N GLY A 339 -3.08 43.13 4.78
CA GLY A 339 -3.96 43.67 5.81
C GLY A 339 -3.39 44.91 6.50
N ASP A 340 -2.12 44.89 6.91
CA ASP A 340 -1.46 46.05 7.55
C ASP A 340 -1.46 47.30 6.66
N LEU A 341 -1.42 47.12 5.33
CA LEU A 341 -1.45 48.21 4.37
C LEU A 341 -2.87 48.75 4.11
N THR A 342 -3.92 47.92 4.24
CA THR A 342 -5.27 48.28 3.81
C THR A 342 -6.33 48.33 4.91
N LEU A 343 -6.16 47.62 6.03
CA LEU A 343 -7.12 47.56 7.13
C LEU A 343 -7.13 48.86 7.94
N ALA A 344 -8.34 49.28 8.33
CA ALA A 344 -8.56 50.37 9.28
C ALA A 344 -8.70 49.83 10.70
N ASP A 345 -8.23 50.58 11.69
CA ASP A 345 -8.60 50.34 13.08
C ASP A 345 -10.04 50.83 13.31
N THR A 346 -10.97 49.88 13.47
CA THR A 346 -12.39 50.18 13.62
C THR A 346 -12.69 50.96 14.90
N ASN A 347 -11.87 50.85 15.95
CA ASN A 347 -12.07 51.60 17.19
C ASN A 347 -11.68 53.07 16.99
N GLU A 348 -10.57 53.31 16.30
CA GLU A 348 -10.14 54.67 15.96
C GLU A 348 -11.13 55.35 15.00
N GLU A 349 -11.56 54.65 13.94
CA GLU A 349 -12.55 55.18 12.99
C GLU A 349 -13.92 55.41 13.67
N ALA A 350 -14.35 54.57 14.61
CA ALA A 350 -15.58 54.79 15.37
C ALA A 350 -15.49 56.02 16.29
N ALA A 351 -14.35 56.21 16.98
CA ALA A 351 -14.11 57.39 17.81
C ALA A 351 -14.06 58.67 16.95
N ASN A 352 -13.40 58.62 15.79
CA ASN A 352 -13.36 59.72 14.83
C ASN A 352 -14.75 60.04 14.27
N LEU A 353 -15.59 59.04 13.97
CA LEU A 353 -16.96 59.25 13.52
C LEU A 353 -17.78 60.01 14.55
N LEU A 354 -17.69 59.62 15.82
CA LEU A 354 -18.39 60.29 16.92
C LEU A 354 -17.92 61.74 17.11
N ALA A 355 -16.61 61.97 17.03
CA ALA A 355 -16.03 63.31 17.08
C ALA A 355 -16.51 64.18 15.91
N LEU A 356 -16.58 63.61 14.69
CA LEU A 356 -17.07 64.29 13.50
C LEU A 356 -18.57 64.63 13.59
N GLN A 357 -19.39 63.73 14.13
CA GLN A 357 -20.82 63.97 14.39
C GLN A 357 -21.00 65.12 15.39
N THR A 358 -20.21 65.15 16.46
CA THR A 358 -20.24 66.24 17.45
C THR A 358 -19.79 67.56 16.82
N ARG A 359 -18.73 67.54 16.00
CA ARG A 359 -18.25 68.71 15.26
C ARG A 359 -19.29 69.22 14.25
N GLN A 360 -20.04 68.34 13.60
CA GLN A 360 -21.13 68.70 12.69
C GLN A 360 -22.29 69.37 13.44
N SER A 361 -22.69 68.83 14.60
CA SER A 361 -23.71 69.43 15.47
C SER A 361 -23.30 70.84 15.91
N LEU A 362 -22.06 71.02 16.37
CA LEU A 362 -21.51 72.32 16.78
C LEU A 362 -21.41 73.31 15.60
N ALA A 363 -21.09 72.84 14.39
CA ALA A 363 -21.06 73.69 13.20
C ALA A 363 -22.47 74.13 12.77
N GLN A 364 -23.48 73.27 12.91
CA GLN A 364 -24.89 73.61 12.65
C GLN A 364 -25.43 74.63 13.67
N THR A 365 -25.10 74.48 14.96
CA THR A 365 -25.47 75.48 15.98
C THR A 365 -24.72 76.80 15.79
N SER A 366 -23.44 76.76 15.43
CA SER A 366 -22.68 77.97 15.09
C SER A 366 -23.25 78.70 13.86
N LEU A 367 -23.69 77.95 12.84
CA LEU A 367 -24.34 78.51 11.66
C LEU A 367 -25.72 79.11 11.99
N SER A 368 -26.51 78.47 12.86
CA SER A 368 -27.81 79.03 13.29
C SER A 368 -27.62 80.31 14.11
N LEU A 369 -26.61 80.35 14.99
CA LEU A 369 -26.24 81.55 15.76
C LEU A 369 -25.72 82.68 14.86
N ALA A 370 -24.90 82.37 13.85
CA ALA A 370 -24.43 83.35 12.87
C ALA A 370 -25.59 83.95 12.05
N ASN A 371 -26.55 83.12 11.62
CA ASN A 371 -27.75 83.58 10.91
C ASN A 371 -28.68 84.42 11.81
N GLN A 372 -28.82 84.06 13.09
CA GLN A 372 -29.58 84.85 14.07
C GLN A 372 -28.92 86.20 14.36
N ALA A 373 -27.59 86.24 14.46
CA ALA A 373 -26.84 87.49 14.63
C ALA A 373 -26.97 88.43 13.43
N GLU A 374 -27.10 87.91 12.20
CA GLU A 374 -27.37 88.74 11.03
C GLU A 374 -28.82 89.26 11.00
N GLN A 375 -29.80 88.44 11.40
CA GLN A 375 -31.20 88.86 11.50
C GLN A 375 -31.41 89.92 12.59
N SER A 376 -30.67 89.86 13.70
CA SER A 376 -30.74 90.87 14.76
C SER A 376 -30.19 92.22 14.29
N VAL A 377 -29.09 92.24 13.52
CA VAL A 377 -28.55 93.46 12.89
C VAL A 377 -29.54 94.02 11.86
N LEU A 378 -30.20 93.18 11.06
CA LEU A 378 -31.21 93.64 10.09
C LEU A 378 -32.48 94.17 10.77
N SER A 379 -32.83 93.64 11.95
CA SER A 379 -33.95 94.15 12.78
C SER A 379 -33.68 95.53 13.37
N LEU A 380 -32.41 95.89 13.55
CA LEU A 380 -31.98 97.18 14.11
C LEU A 380 -31.96 98.30 13.05
N ILE A 381 -31.87 97.94 11.76
CA ILE A 381 -31.79 98.89 10.64
C ILE A 381 -33.17 99.07 9.96
N ARG A 382 -34.20 98.38 10.45
CA ARG A 382 -35.58 98.45 9.94
C ARG A 382 -36.49 99.34 10.76
#